data_AF-A0A7C7Q8A2-F1
#
_entry.id   AF-A0A7C7Q8A2-F1
#
_cell.length_a   1.000
_cell.length_b   1.000
_cell.length_c   1.000
_cell.angle_alpha   90.00
_cell.angle_beta   90.00
_cell.angle_gamma   90.00
#
_symmetry.space_group_name_H-M   'P 1'
#
loop_
_entity.id
_entity.type
_entity.pdbx_description
1 polymer ?
#
loop_
_entity_poly.entity_id
_entity_poly.type
_entity_poly.pdbx_seq_one_letter_code
_entity_poly.pdbx_strand_id
1 'polypeptide(L)'
;MRRISAVIVLGLLCGGARAQYFGKNKVRYTNFRWQVLRTEHFEVYFYPQEERIAKFGASVAEEAFEEYKEKLGHAPRRRIPLILYSAPTFFQQTNVVPYLLPESVGGFTEFVKGRVVVPHTGSFS
;
A
#
# COMPACT_ATOMS: atom_id res chain seq x y z
N MET A 1 -12.26 -45.80 -27.39
CA MET A 1 -13.00 -44.70 -26.74
C MET A 1 -12.55 -44.40 -25.30
N ARG A 2 -12.40 -45.40 -24.39
CA ARG A 2 -11.95 -45.19 -22.99
C ARG A 2 -10.62 -44.42 -22.80
N ARG A 3 -9.65 -44.60 -23.72
CA ARG A 3 -8.34 -43.93 -23.65
C ARG A 3 -8.39 -42.44 -24.04
N ILE A 4 -9.34 -42.06 -24.90
CA ILE A 4 -9.50 -40.67 -25.36
C ILE A 4 -10.19 -39.84 -24.27
N SER A 5 -11.17 -40.42 -23.58
CA SER A 5 -11.84 -39.78 -22.44
C SER A 5 -10.86 -39.48 -21.28
N ALA A 6 -9.88 -40.35 -21.04
CA ALA A 6 -8.88 -40.15 -19.99
C ALA A 6 -7.93 -38.96 -20.25
N VAL A 7 -7.59 -38.71 -21.52
CA VAL A 7 -6.71 -37.60 -21.92
C VAL A 7 -7.42 -36.25 -21.80
N ILE A 8 -8.71 -36.20 -22.15
CA ILE A 8 -9.54 -34.99 -22.04
C ILE A 8 -9.75 -34.60 -20.57
N VAL A 9 -9.96 -35.57 -19.68
CA VAL A 9 -10.08 -35.32 -18.23
C VAL A 9 -8.77 -34.82 -17.62
N LEU A 10 -7.61 -35.32 -18.09
CA LEU A 10 -6.31 -34.86 -17.60
C LEU A 10 -6.00 -33.41 -18.03
N GLY A 11 -6.42 -33.00 -19.23
CA GLY A 11 -6.29 -31.61 -19.69
C GLY A 11 -7.16 -30.61 -18.92
N LEU A 12 -8.35 -31.04 -18.46
CA LEU A 12 -9.26 -30.22 -17.65
C LEU A 12 -8.79 -30.04 -16.20
N LEU A 13 -7.97 -30.96 -15.68
CA LEU A 13 -7.37 -30.87 -14.33
C LEU A 13 -6.15 -29.93 -14.28
N CYS A 14 -5.60 -29.55 -15.44
CA CYS A 14 -4.50 -28.61 -15.55
C CYS A 14 -5.02 -27.16 -15.48
N GLY A 15 -5.74 -26.82 -14.41
CA GLY A 15 -6.09 -25.44 -14.09
C GLY A 15 -4.83 -24.59 -14.00
N GLY A 16 -4.77 -23.52 -14.79
CA GLY A 16 -3.57 -22.72 -15.01
C GLY A 16 -2.81 -22.36 -13.73
N ALA A 17 -1.56 -22.82 -13.64
CA ALA A 17 -0.63 -22.38 -12.61
C ALA A 17 -0.39 -20.87 -12.78
N ARG A 18 -0.87 -20.06 -11.83
CA ARG A 18 -0.67 -18.62 -11.81
C ARG A 18 0.74 -18.27 -11.32
N ALA A 19 1.74 -18.47 -12.19
CA ALA A 19 3.13 -18.08 -11.94
C ALA A 19 3.49 -16.69 -12.52
N GLN A 20 2.51 -15.90 -12.96
CA GLN A 20 2.73 -14.64 -13.71
C GLN A 20 3.49 -13.54 -12.94
N TYR A 21 3.64 -13.70 -11.61
CA TYR A 21 4.40 -12.82 -10.72
C TYR A 21 5.72 -13.43 -10.23
N PHE A 22 5.93 -14.73 -10.46
CA PHE A 22 7.10 -15.46 -10.00
C PHE A 22 8.34 -15.07 -10.84
N GLY A 23 9.51 -14.95 -10.21
CA GLY A 23 10.78 -14.66 -10.90
C GLY A 23 11.18 -13.18 -11.01
N LYS A 24 10.40 -12.25 -10.44
CA LYS A 24 10.81 -10.84 -10.34
C LYS A 24 11.21 -10.49 -8.90
N ASN A 25 12.40 -9.92 -8.74
CA ASN A 25 12.87 -9.40 -7.46
C ASN A 25 12.36 -7.98 -7.22
N LYS A 26 11.89 -7.72 -6.01
CA LYS A 26 11.57 -6.35 -5.55
C LYS A 26 12.87 -5.68 -5.10
N VAL A 27 13.54 -5.02 -6.03
CA VAL A 27 14.83 -4.37 -5.76
C VAL A 27 14.60 -3.11 -4.93
N ARG A 28 15.44 -2.92 -3.91
CA ARG A 28 15.45 -1.74 -3.04
C ARG A 28 16.78 -1.03 -3.21
N TYR A 29 16.75 0.19 -3.74
CA TYR A 29 17.93 1.02 -3.91
C TYR A 29 18.07 2.06 -2.79
N THR A 30 16.94 2.46 -2.20
CA THR A 30 16.90 3.56 -1.23
C THR A 30 16.80 3.04 0.21
N ASN A 31 17.64 3.61 1.08
CA ASN A 31 17.55 3.41 2.52
C ASN A 31 16.84 4.61 3.16
N PHE A 32 15.60 4.41 3.60
CA PHE A 32 14.80 5.44 4.24
C PHE A 32 15.13 5.54 5.74
N ARG A 33 15.45 6.76 6.21
CA ARG A 33 15.54 7.06 7.65
C ARG A 33 14.16 7.48 8.14
N TRP A 34 13.35 6.48 8.49
CA TRP A 34 11.98 6.71 8.93
C TRP A 34 11.92 7.51 10.23
N GLN A 35 10.99 8.45 10.26
CA GLN A 35 10.54 9.22 11.42
C GLN A 35 9.03 9.12 11.53
N VAL A 36 8.50 9.43 12.71
CA VAL A 36 7.07 9.37 12.99
C VAL A 36 6.59 10.73 13.48
N LEU A 37 5.66 11.31 12.74
CA LEU A 37 4.85 12.46 13.16
C LEU A 37 3.56 11.91 13.75
N ARG A 38 3.27 12.25 15.00
CA ARG A 38 2.05 11.81 15.68
C ARG A 38 1.05 12.94 15.74
N THR A 39 -0.18 12.64 15.37
CA THR A 39 -1.34 13.53 15.52
C THR A 39 -2.33 12.90 16.50
N GLU A 40 -3.56 13.40 16.56
CA GLU A 40 -4.60 12.85 17.41
C GLU A 40 -4.96 11.42 16.97
N HIS A 41 -5.23 11.23 15.68
CA HIS A 41 -5.74 9.99 15.10
C HIS A 41 -4.76 9.24 14.21
N PHE A 42 -3.59 9.81 13.88
CA PHE A 42 -2.62 9.18 12.98
C PHE A 42 -1.20 9.07 13.56
N GLU A 43 -0.50 8.04 13.10
CA GLU A 43 0.96 7.97 13.14
C GLU A 43 1.49 8.04 11.72
N VAL A 44 2.03 9.19 11.32
CA VAL A 44 2.52 9.44 9.96
C VAL A 44 3.99 9.09 9.88
N TYR A 45 4.31 8.06 9.10
CA TYR A 45 5.68 7.60 8.83
C TYR A 45 6.20 8.33 7.59
N PHE A 46 7.31 9.04 7.77
CA PHE A 46 7.95 9.84 6.72
C PHE A 46 9.48 9.79 6.88
N TYR A 47 10.24 10.45 6.01
CA TYR A 47 11.69 10.63 6.15
C TYR A 47 12.04 12.13 6.11
N PRO A 48 13.14 12.58 6.74
CA PRO A 48 13.41 14.00 7.03
C PRO A 48 13.24 14.95 5.85
N GLN A 49 13.60 14.51 4.65
CA GLN A 49 13.49 15.29 3.41
C GLN A 49 12.04 15.72 3.10
N GLU A 50 11.05 15.06 3.69
CA GLU A 50 9.63 15.16 3.35
C GLU A 50 8.78 15.69 4.50
N GLU A 51 9.39 16.29 5.52
CA GLU A 51 8.68 16.77 6.70
C GLU A 51 7.52 17.72 6.36
N ARG A 52 7.71 18.59 5.35
CA ARG A 52 6.68 19.52 4.88
C ARG A 52 5.46 18.77 4.32
N ILE A 53 5.69 17.75 3.49
CA ILE A 53 4.64 16.92 2.89
C ILE A 53 3.98 16.06 3.98
N ALA A 54 4.75 15.54 4.94
CA ALA A 54 4.23 14.76 6.05
C ALA A 54 3.28 15.59 6.92
N LYS A 55 3.63 16.84 7.25
CA LYS A 55 2.78 17.77 8.01
C LYS A 55 1.51 18.12 7.25
N PHE A 56 1.61 18.41 5.96
CA PHE A 56 0.45 18.67 5.11
C PHE A 56 -0.48 17.44 5.03
N GLY A 57 0.07 16.27 4.71
CA GLY A 57 -0.68 15.03 4.63
C GLY A 57 -1.32 14.64 5.95
N ALA A 58 -0.66 14.92 7.09
CA ALA A 58 -1.24 14.73 8.40
C ALA A 58 -2.47 15.63 8.64
N SER A 59 -2.40 16.91 8.25
CA SER A 59 -3.53 17.84 8.35
C SER A 59 -4.72 17.37 7.51
N VAL A 60 -4.49 16.96 6.26
CA VAL A 60 -5.53 16.45 5.36
C VAL A 60 -6.13 15.14 5.90
N ALA A 61 -5.30 14.27 6.49
CA ALA A 61 -5.77 13.02 7.08
C ALA A 61 -6.68 13.25 8.29
N GLU A 62 -6.35 14.21 9.15
CA GLU A 62 -7.18 14.59 10.30
C GLU A 62 -8.52 15.20 9.86
N GLU A 63 -8.51 16.08 8.86
CA GLU A 63 -9.75 16.64 8.30
C GLU A 63 -10.67 15.54 7.74
N ALA A 64 -10.10 14.62 6.95
CA ALA A 64 -10.84 13.48 6.44
C ALA A 64 -11.35 12.57 7.57
N PHE A 65 -10.56 12.37 8.63
CA PHE A 65 -10.97 11.56 9.77
C PHE A 65 -12.21 12.12 10.45
N GLU A 66 -12.26 13.43 10.71
CA GLU A 66 -13.43 14.08 11.30
C GLU A 66 -14.66 13.92 10.41
N GLU A 67 -14.52 14.16 9.10
CA GLU A 67 -15.61 13.98 8.12
C GLU A 67 -16.18 12.54 8.14
N TYR A 68 -15.30 11.53 8.08
CA TYR A 68 -15.73 10.14 8.05
C TYR A 68 -16.20 9.63 9.41
N LYS A 69 -15.67 10.15 10.52
CA LYS A 69 -16.14 9.84 11.87
C LYS A 69 -17.62 10.19 12.02
N GLU A 70 -18.01 11.38 11.58
CA GLU A 70 -19.41 11.83 11.62
C GLU A 70 -20.29 10.98 10.69
N LYS A 71 -19.85 10.74 9.45
CA LYS A 71 -20.64 9.99 8.45
C LYS A 71 -20.84 8.52 8.81
N LEU A 72 -19.82 7.88 9.40
CA LEU A 72 -19.86 6.45 9.72
C LEU A 72 -20.36 6.18 11.14
N GLY A 73 -20.40 7.19 12.02
CA GLY A 73 -20.77 7.04 13.43
C GLY A 73 -19.80 6.12 14.21
N HIS A 74 -18.60 5.89 13.66
CA HIS A 74 -17.61 5.00 14.22
C HIS A 74 -16.21 5.59 14.07
N ALA A 75 -15.45 5.57 15.17
CA ALA A 75 -14.05 5.98 15.21
C ALA A 75 -13.15 4.79 15.57
N PRO A 76 -12.05 4.56 14.82
CA PRO A 76 -11.00 3.64 15.22
C PRO A 76 -10.45 3.99 16.61
N ARG A 77 -10.27 2.96 17.47
CA ARG A 77 -9.74 3.15 18.84
C ARG A 77 -8.25 3.42 18.91
N ARG A 78 -7.52 3.12 17.84
CA ARG A 78 -6.06 3.26 17.75
C ARG A 78 -5.72 4.22 16.63
N ARG A 79 -4.58 4.89 16.77
CA ARG A 79 -4.05 5.74 15.70
C ARG A 79 -3.81 4.91 14.45
N ILE A 80 -4.22 5.44 13.31
CA ILE A 80 -4.04 4.82 12.01
C ILE A 80 -2.61 5.10 11.54
N PRO A 81 -1.79 4.07 11.27
CA PRO A 81 -0.50 4.28 10.65
C PRO A 81 -0.68 4.74 9.19
N LEU A 82 -0.17 5.92 8.88
CA LEU A 82 -0.14 6.48 7.52
C LEU A 82 1.31 6.51 7.04
N ILE A 83 1.64 5.72 6.03
CA ILE A 83 2.99 5.67 5.45
C ILE A 83 3.01 6.53 4.20
N LEU A 84 3.79 7.60 4.23
CA LEU A 84 3.90 8.55 3.14
C LEU A 84 5.24 8.40 2.42
N TYR A 85 5.17 8.24 1.09
CA TYR A 85 6.33 8.28 0.20
C TYR A 85 6.28 9.55 -0.63
N SER A 86 7.41 10.22 -0.86
CA SER A 86 7.43 11.48 -1.62
C SER A 86 7.36 11.34 -3.13
N ALA A 87 7.62 10.14 -3.64
CA ALA A 87 7.57 9.84 -5.06
C ALA A 87 7.00 8.43 -5.31
N PRO A 88 6.30 8.22 -6.44
CA PRO A 88 5.82 6.90 -6.85
C PRO A 88 6.94 5.86 -6.95
N THR A 89 8.15 6.27 -7.35
CA THR A 89 9.33 5.38 -7.45
C THR A 89 9.81 4.84 -6.10
N PHE A 90 9.66 5.60 -5.02
CA PHE A 90 9.93 5.14 -3.66
C PHE A 90 8.84 4.23 -3.14
N PHE A 91 7.58 4.55 -3.46
CA PHE A 91 6.42 3.74 -3.11
C PHE A 91 6.46 2.35 -3.76
N GLN A 92 6.88 2.24 -5.02
CA GLN A 92 7.06 0.94 -5.69
C GLN A 92 8.05 0.01 -4.96
N GLN A 93 9.03 0.58 -4.25
CA GLN A 93 10.03 -0.15 -3.45
C GLN A 93 9.55 -0.52 -2.05
N THR A 94 8.29 -0.21 -1.69
CA THR A 94 7.78 -0.42 -0.33
C THR A 94 7.91 -1.88 0.14
N ASN A 95 8.30 -2.08 1.40
CA ASN A 95 8.28 -3.39 2.05
C ASN A 95 6.97 -3.63 2.82
N VAL A 96 5.99 -2.74 2.69
CA VAL A 96 4.69 -2.90 3.36
C VAL A 96 3.98 -4.17 2.87
N VAL A 97 4.08 -4.45 1.58
CA VAL A 97 3.59 -5.68 0.96
C VAL A 97 4.71 -6.42 0.23
N PRO A 98 4.71 -7.76 0.24
CA PRO A 98 5.78 -8.58 -0.35
C PRO A 98 5.72 -8.65 -1.88
N TYR A 99 4.56 -8.36 -2.47
CA TYR A 99 4.37 -8.42 -3.93
C TYR A 99 4.77 -7.11 -4.62
N LEU A 100 4.98 -7.20 -5.93
CA LEU A 100 5.20 -6.04 -6.79
C LEU A 100 3.90 -5.26 -6.96
N LEU A 101 3.97 -3.95 -6.74
CA LEU A 101 2.84 -3.06 -6.97
C LEU A 101 2.74 -2.76 -8.47
N PRO A 102 1.55 -2.89 -9.08
CA PRO A 102 1.30 -2.35 -10.41
C PRO A 102 1.56 -0.84 -10.43
N GLU A 103 2.03 -0.32 -11.57
CA GLU A 103 2.34 1.11 -11.73
C GLU A 103 1.12 2.02 -11.57
N SER A 104 -0.09 1.51 -11.83
CA SER A 104 -1.35 2.23 -11.70
C SER A 104 -1.84 2.37 -10.24
N VAL A 105 -1.16 1.76 -9.26
CA VAL A 105 -1.56 1.87 -7.86
C VAL A 105 -1.12 3.22 -7.30
N GLY A 106 -2.08 4.10 -7.03
CA GLY A 106 -1.86 5.42 -6.41
C GLY A 106 -1.86 5.43 -4.88
N GLY A 107 -1.90 4.26 -4.24
CA GLY A 107 -2.00 4.08 -2.79
C GLY A 107 -2.80 2.82 -2.45
N PHE A 108 -2.65 2.30 -1.24
CA PHE A 108 -3.45 1.15 -0.78
C PHE A 108 -3.57 1.11 0.75
N THR A 109 -4.56 0.34 1.22
CA THR A 109 -4.76 0.05 2.63
C THR A 109 -4.41 -1.41 2.91
N GLU A 110 -3.47 -1.67 3.82
CA GLU A 110 -3.21 -3.01 4.34
C GLU A 110 -4.15 -3.29 5.51
N PHE A 111 -5.21 -4.05 5.24
CA PHE A 111 -6.26 -4.33 6.21
C PHE A 111 -5.76 -4.99 7.50
N VAL A 112 -4.88 -6.00 7.38
CA VAL A 112 -4.40 -6.80 8.53
C VAL A 112 -3.72 -5.93 9.59
N LYS A 113 -2.89 -4.98 9.17
CA LYS A 113 -2.21 -4.05 10.08
C LYS A 113 -2.99 -2.76 10.31
N GLY A 114 -4.03 -2.52 9.51
CA GLY A 114 -4.86 -1.32 9.53
C GLY A 114 -4.07 -0.06 9.20
N ARG A 115 -3.15 -0.15 8.23
CA ARG A 115 -2.30 0.97 7.80
C ARG A 115 -2.60 1.39 6.38
N VAL A 116 -2.47 2.68 6.12
CA VAL A 116 -2.67 3.29 4.80
C VAL A 116 -1.30 3.67 4.25
N VAL A 117 -1.08 3.42 2.96
CA VAL A 117 0.19 3.73 2.27
C VAL A 117 -0.10 4.55 1.04
N VAL A 118 0.50 5.74 0.96
CA VAL A 118 0.22 6.69 -0.12
C VAL A 118 1.53 7.28 -0.66
N PRO A 119 1.74 7.27 -1.99
CA PRO A 119 2.70 8.12 -2.65
C PRO A 119 2.18 9.54 -2.82
N HIS A 120 3.05 10.51 -2.61
CA HIS A 120 2.90 11.86 -3.11
C HIS A 120 3.23 11.89 -4.61
N THR A 121 2.45 12.61 -5.39
CA THR A 121 2.55 12.67 -6.86
C THR A 121 3.59 13.67 -7.38
N GLY A 122 4.31 14.35 -6.48
CA GLY A 122 5.45 15.21 -6.81
C GLY A 122 5.10 16.69 -7.07
N SER A 123 3.81 17.06 -7.11
CA SER A 123 3.41 18.47 -7.25
C SER A 123 3.11 19.09 -5.88
N PHE A 124 4.11 19.75 -5.30
CA PHE A 124 3.94 20.57 -4.09
C PHE A 124 4.48 21.98 -4.39
N SER A 125 3.70 22.76 -5.14
CA SER A 125 3.95 24.18 -5.44
C SER A 125 3.39 25.07 -4.35
#